data_AF-A0A9N8PCT3-F1
#
_entry.id   AF-A0A9N8PCT3-F1
#
_cell.length_a   1.000
_cell.length_b   1.000
_cell.length_c   1.000
_cell.angle_alpha   90.00
_cell.angle_beta   90.00
_cell.angle_gamma   90.00
#
_symmetry.space_group_name_H-M   'P 1'
#
loop_
_entity.id
_entity.type
_entity.pdbx_description
1 polymer ?
#
loop_
_entity_poly.entity_id
_entity_poly.type
_entity_poly.pdbx_seq_one_letter_code
_entity_poly.pdbx_strand_id
1 'polypeptide(L)'
;MIISRVAGLLGLLSGALGYKALSDDGLRNIADPANDFDIKQGALLAPILQPRVPGTPGSTAVLNHFVDFFRKELPAWDLTFQNSSSTTPISGNDETPFVNLIATRDPAWADQGHVGRLALVAHYDSKIDPPGFIGAIDSAAPCAMLMHAARSLDDALTKKWTAMEAEGESELEEASGIQIILLDGEEAFKVWTHDDSIYGARYDQKLDISTHACS
;
A
#
# COMPACT_ATOMS: atom_id res chain seq x y z
N MET A 1 60.97 14.00 0.08
CA MET A 1 60.00 13.51 1.06
C MET A 1 58.60 13.68 0.46
N ILE A 2 58.21 12.76 -0.43
CA ILE A 2 56.97 12.81 -1.22
C ILE A 2 56.12 11.64 -0.76
N ILE A 3 55.59 11.71 0.46
CA ILE A 3 54.67 10.71 1.00
C ILE A 3 53.68 11.46 1.87
N SER A 4 52.68 12.14 1.27
CA SER A 4 51.58 12.67 2.09
C SER A 4 50.31 13.08 1.34
N ARG A 5 50.02 12.58 0.13
CA ARG A 5 48.81 13.00 -0.61
C ARG A 5 48.04 11.90 -1.36
N VAL A 6 48.19 10.63 -0.97
CA VAL A 6 47.45 9.53 -1.65
C VAL A 6 46.36 8.89 -0.78
N ALA A 7 46.31 9.16 0.53
CA ALA A 7 45.34 8.51 1.42
C ALA A 7 43.93 9.12 1.43
N GLY A 8 43.67 10.21 0.68
CA GLY A 8 42.45 11.00 0.83
C GLY A 8 41.33 10.72 -0.19
N LEU A 9 41.51 9.83 -1.16
CA LEU A 9 40.59 9.71 -2.30
C LEU A 9 40.02 8.31 -2.54
N LEU A 10 40.11 7.39 -1.57
CA LEU A 10 39.55 6.04 -1.67
C LEU A 10 38.31 5.83 -0.79
N GLY A 11 37.68 6.91 -0.31
CA GLY A 11 36.51 6.86 0.58
C GLY A 11 35.22 7.42 -0.02
N LEU A 12 35.17 7.72 -1.32
CA LEU A 12 34.04 8.44 -1.95
C LEU A 12 33.23 7.62 -2.96
N LEU A 13 33.39 6.29 -2.99
CA LEU A 13 32.69 5.42 -3.93
C LEU A 13 32.02 4.22 -3.26
N SER A 14 31.64 4.34 -1.99
CA SER A 14 30.62 3.48 -1.41
C SER A 14 29.26 3.98 -1.88
N GLY A 15 28.94 3.81 -3.17
CA GLY A 15 27.56 3.93 -3.61
C GLY A 15 26.76 2.89 -2.83
N ALA A 16 25.79 3.34 -2.03
CA ALA A 16 24.86 2.44 -1.39
C ALA A 16 24.15 1.63 -2.50
N LEU A 17 24.52 0.37 -2.65
CA LEU A 17 23.75 -0.58 -3.46
C LEU A 17 22.53 -0.96 -2.62
N GLY A 18 21.57 -0.05 -2.51
CA GLY A 18 20.28 -0.28 -1.83
C GLY A 18 19.36 -1.24 -2.57
N TYR A 19 19.81 -1.76 -3.73
CA TYR A 19 19.06 -2.67 -4.57
C TYR A 19 19.94 -3.87 -4.93
N LYS A 20 19.41 -5.07 -4.67
CA LYS A 20 20.01 -6.33 -5.14
C LYS A 20 19.25 -6.75 -6.40
N ALA A 21 19.98 -7.00 -7.49
CA ALA A 21 19.39 -7.53 -8.70
C ALA A 21 18.74 -8.90 -8.41
N LEU A 22 17.52 -9.10 -8.91
CA LEU A 22 16.87 -10.39 -8.86
C LEU A 22 17.60 -11.36 -9.80
N SER A 23 17.78 -12.61 -9.39
CA SER A 23 18.33 -13.64 -10.28
C SER A 23 17.32 -14.01 -11.38
N ASP A 24 17.81 -14.59 -12.48
CA ASP A 24 16.93 -15.11 -13.55
C ASP A 24 15.91 -16.12 -13.02
N ASP A 25 16.31 -16.97 -12.07
CA ASP A 25 15.41 -17.90 -11.40
C ASP A 25 14.38 -17.16 -10.55
N GLY A 26 14.77 -16.08 -9.88
CA GLY A 26 13.84 -15.21 -9.16
C GLY A 26 12.81 -14.57 -10.09
N LEU A 27 13.24 -14.09 -11.27
CA LEU A 27 12.34 -13.54 -12.29
C LEU A 27 11.36 -14.58 -12.81
N ARG A 28 11.81 -15.82 -13.06
CA ARG A 28 10.96 -16.93 -13.53
C ARG A 28 9.93 -17.38 -12.48
N ASN A 29 10.22 -17.15 -11.20
CA ASN A 29 9.35 -17.52 -10.08
C ASN A 29 8.40 -16.39 -9.65
N ILE A 30 8.38 -15.25 -10.34
CA ILE A 30 7.34 -14.24 -10.14
C ILE A 30 6.00 -14.86 -10.52
N ALA A 31 5.03 -14.77 -9.62
CA ALA A 31 3.73 -15.40 -9.79
C ALA A 31 3.02 -14.90 -11.07
N ASP A 32 2.47 -15.83 -11.84
CA ASP A 32 1.61 -15.50 -12.96
C ASP A 32 0.26 -14.97 -12.40
N PRO A 33 -0.23 -13.82 -12.88
CA PRO A 33 -1.51 -13.27 -12.45
C PRO A 33 -2.74 -14.10 -12.86
N ALA A 34 -2.55 -15.17 -13.64
CA ALA A 34 -3.56 -16.09 -14.12
C ALA A 34 -4.81 -15.32 -14.62
N ASN A 35 -5.99 -15.64 -14.07
CA ASN A 35 -7.24 -14.99 -14.43
C ASN A 35 -7.61 -13.83 -13.50
N ASP A 36 -6.77 -13.42 -12.55
CA ASP A 36 -7.14 -12.44 -11.50
C ASP A 36 -7.57 -11.09 -12.07
N PHE A 37 -7.09 -10.73 -13.26
CA PHE A 37 -7.36 -9.48 -13.96
C PHE A 37 -8.37 -9.62 -15.10
N ASP A 38 -9.04 -10.76 -15.25
CA ASP A 38 -10.15 -10.85 -16.19
C ASP A 38 -11.25 -9.85 -15.79
N ILE A 39 -11.73 -9.07 -16.75
CA ILE A 39 -12.64 -7.94 -16.48
C ILE A 39 -14.07 -8.38 -16.09
N LYS A 40 -14.40 -9.66 -16.20
CA LYS A 40 -15.74 -10.20 -15.89
C LYS A 40 -15.72 -11.21 -14.75
N GLN A 41 -14.66 -12.03 -14.67
CA GLN A 41 -14.56 -13.18 -13.78
C GLN A 41 -13.31 -13.13 -12.91
N GLY A 42 -12.44 -12.13 -13.09
CA GLY A 42 -11.19 -12.03 -12.37
C GLY A 42 -11.41 -11.79 -10.90
N ALA A 43 -10.81 -12.63 -10.07
CA ALA A 43 -11.02 -12.61 -8.63
C ALA A 43 -10.57 -11.30 -7.97
N LEU A 44 -9.57 -10.61 -8.53
CA LEU A 44 -9.07 -9.35 -7.98
C LEU A 44 -9.74 -8.14 -8.64
N LEU A 45 -9.75 -8.09 -9.97
CA LEU A 45 -10.17 -6.90 -10.71
C LEU A 45 -11.69 -6.75 -10.86
N ALA A 46 -12.41 -7.83 -11.23
CA ALA A 46 -13.82 -7.73 -11.60
C ALA A 46 -14.72 -7.15 -10.50
N PRO A 47 -14.55 -7.48 -9.20
CA PRO A 47 -15.34 -6.88 -8.12
C PRO A 47 -15.15 -5.36 -7.95
N ILE A 48 -14.03 -4.81 -8.43
CA ILE A 48 -13.69 -3.38 -8.33
C ILE A 48 -14.31 -2.59 -9.50
N LEU A 49 -14.59 -3.24 -10.64
CA LEU A 49 -15.10 -2.64 -11.89
C LEU A 49 -16.59 -2.24 -11.81
N GLN A 50 -16.91 -1.40 -10.84
CA GLN A 50 -18.21 -0.80 -10.60
C GLN A 50 -18.05 0.66 -10.11
N PRO A 51 -19.10 1.50 -10.21
CA PRO A 51 -19.08 2.82 -9.59
C PRO A 51 -18.94 2.69 -8.08
N ARG A 52 -18.01 3.46 -7.52
CA ARG A 52 -17.55 3.36 -6.13
C ARG A 52 -17.19 4.74 -5.56
N VAL A 53 -18.09 5.70 -5.80
CA VAL A 53 -18.01 7.06 -5.26
C VAL A 53 -18.03 7.01 -3.72
N PRO A 54 -17.27 7.86 -3.01
CA PRO A 54 -17.23 7.85 -1.54
C PRO A 54 -18.63 7.94 -0.91
N GLY A 55 -18.86 7.21 0.18
CA GLY A 55 -20.15 7.14 0.87
C GLY A 55 -21.25 6.34 0.17
N THR A 56 -21.01 5.77 -1.01
CA THR A 56 -22.01 4.94 -1.72
C THR A 56 -21.88 3.45 -1.39
N PRO A 57 -22.95 2.64 -1.60
CA PRO A 57 -22.87 1.19 -1.43
C PRO A 57 -21.78 0.52 -2.29
N GLY A 58 -21.45 1.09 -3.46
CA GLY A 58 -20.39 0.59 -4.33
C GLY A 58 -19.00 0.77 -3.70
N SER A 59 -18.74 1.91 -3.05
CA SER A 59 -17.50 2.13 -2.28
C SER A 59 -17.38 1.13 -1.13
N THR A 60 -18.46 0.92 -0.36
CA THR A 60 -18.48 -0.09 0.71
C THR A 60 -18.26 -1.52 0.19
N ALA A 61 -18.86 -1.89 -0.95
CA ALA A 61 -18.69 -3.21 -1.54
C ALA A 61 -17.24 -3.46 -1.96
N VAL A 62 -16.58 -2.45 -2.55
CA VAL A 62 -15.18 -2.55 -2.96
C VAL A 62 -14.23 -2.58 -1.76
N LEU A 63 -14.49 -1.77 -0.73
CA LEU A 63 -13.71 -1.85 0.52
C LEU A 63 -13.81 -3.24 1.16
N ASN A 64 -15.02 -3.80 1.25
CA ASN A 64 -15.23 -5.14 1.79
C ASN A 64 -14.51 -6.21 0.96
N HIS A 65 -14.51 -6.09 -0.38
CA HIS A 65 -13.74 -6.97 -1.26
C HIS A 65 -12.25 -6.98 -0.90
N PHE A 66 -11.64 -5.83 -0.63
CA PHE A 66 -10.24 -5.77 -0.19
C PHE A 66 -10.04 -6.43 1.16
N VAL A 67 -10.89 -6.12 2.14
CA VAL A 67 -10.79 -6.66 3.50
C VAL A 67 -10.93 -8.18 3.50
N ASP A 68 -11.90 -8.71 2.75
CA ASP A 68 -12.15 -10.14 2.64
C ASP A 68 -10.99 -10.84 1.95
N PHE A 69 -10.43 -10.24 0.89
CA PHE A 69 -9.23 -10.75 0.23
C PHE A 69 -8.06 -10.89 1.21
N PHE A 70 -7.69 -9.81 1.92
CA PHE A 70 -6.55 -9.86 2.85
C PHE A 70 -6.81 -10.85 3.99
N ARG A 71 -8.00 -10.84 4.60
CA ARG A 71 -8.32 -11.76 5.71
C ARG A 71 -8.29 -13.23 5.29
N LYS A 72 -8.75 -13.54 4.08
CA LYS A 72 -8.87 -14.91 3.59
C LYS A 72 -7.54 -15.44 3.02
N GLU A 73 -6.89 -14.65 2.18
CA GLU A 73 -5.73 -15.10 1.41
C GLU A 73 -4.41 -14.74 2.09
N LEU A 74 -4.38 -13.71 2.95
CA LEU A 74 -3.17 -13.12 3.53
C LEU A 74 -3.31 -12.86 5.06
N PRO A 75 -3.60 -13.89 5.87
CA PRO A 75 -3.93 -13.73 7.29
C PRO A 75 -2.78 -13.19 8.16
N ALA A 76 -1.55 -13.17 7.64
CA ALA A 76 -0.39 -12.59 8.31
C ALA A 76 -0.24 -11.07 8.11
N TRP A 77 -1.10 -10.44 7.29
CA TRP A 77 -1.15 -9.00 7.08
C TRP A 77 -2.08 -8.35 8.11
N ASP A 78 -1.60 -7.27 8.72
CA ASP A 78 -2.40 -6.45 9.64
C ASP A 78 -3.22 -5.41 8.86
N LEU A 79 -4.49 -5.26 9.21
CA LEU A 79 -5.42 -4.34 8.55
C LEU A 79 -5.86 -3.23 9.51
N THR A 80 -5.57 -2.00 9.13
CA THR A 80 -6.04 -0.81 9.85
C THR A 80 -6.87 0.08 8.93
N PHE A 81 -7.79 0.84 9.53
CA PHE A 81 -8.70 1.71 8.80
C PHE A 81 -8.52 3.14 9.28
N GLN A 82 -8.30 4.05 8.34
CA GLN A 82 -8.27 5.48 8.62
C GLN A 82 -9.61 6.08 8.17
N ASN A 83 -10.50 6.29 9.14
CA ASN A 83 -11.81 6.87 8.89
C ASN A 83 -11.73 8.39 9.04
N SER A 84 -12.32 9.11 8.09
CA SER A 84 -12.49 10.56 8.16
C SER A 84 -13.83 10.96 7.52
N SER A 85 -14.23 12.20 7.74
CA SER A 85 -15.44 12.77 7.12
C SER A 85 -15.16 14.21 6.71
N SER A 86 -15.80 14.64 5.63
CA SER A 86 -15.69 16.03 5.16
C SER A 86 -16.94 16.47 4.39
N THR A 87 -17.20 17.77 4.40
CA THR A 87 -18.21 18.34 3.50
C THR A 87 -17.66 18.40 2.08
N THR A 88 -18.51 18.11 1.10
CA THR A 88 -18.15 18.12 -0.32
C THR A 88 -19.04 19.11 -1.06
N PRO A 89 -18.65 19.58 -2.25
CA PRO A 89 -19.47 20.51 -3.04
C PRO A 89 -20.89 19.99 -3.37
N ILE A 90 -21.15 18.70 -3.21
CA ILE A 90 -22.43 18.06 -3.51
C ILE A 90 -23.17 17.54 -2.27
N SER A 91 -22.53 17.47 -1.10
CA SER A 91 -23.14 16.91 0.11
C SER A 91 -23.99 17.91 0.90
N GLY A 92 -24.00 19.19 0.48
CA GLY A 92 -24.76 20.24 1.17
C GLY A 92 -24.21 20.46 2.59
N ASN A 93 -25.02 20.15 3.61
CA ASN A 93 -24.62 20.25 5.02
C ASN A 93 -24.24 18.88 5.63
N ASP A 94 -24.37 17.79 4.87
CA ASP A 94 -24.01 16.46 5.34
C ASP A 94 -22.52 16.20 5.11
N GLU A 95 -21.89 15.42 5.98
CA GLU A 95 -20.52 14.98 5.78
C GLU A 95 -20.49 13.69 4.96
N THR A 96 -19.59 13.64 3.97
CA THR A 96 -19.28 12.43 3.24
C THR A 96 -18.19 11.66 3.99
N PRO A 97 -18.39 10.36 4.31
CA PRO A 97 -17.36 9.54 4.93
C PRO A 97 -16.31 9.09 3.90
N PHE A 98 -15.06 9.03 4.34
CA PHE A 98 -13.92 8.51 3.59
C PHE A 98 -13.18 7.48 4.44
N VAL A 99 -12.89 6.31 3.87
CA VAL A 99 -12.28 5.21 4.62
C VAL A 99 -11.06 4.67 3.88
N ASN A 100 -9.85 5.05 4.31
CA ASN A 100 -8.65 4.41 3.76
C ASN A 100 -8.45 3.05 4.41
N LEU A 101 -8.04 2.05 3.62
CA LEU A 101 -7.56 0.77 4.10
C LEU A 101 -6.04 0.73 4.05
N ILE A 102 -5.41 0.37 5.16
CA ILE A 102 -3.96 0.24 5.30
C ILE A 102 -3.65 -1.20 5.68
N ALA A 103 -3.03 -1.94 4.77
CA ALA A 103 -2.58 -3.31 4.97
C ALA A 103 -1.07 -3.34 5.18
N THR A 104 -0.60 -3.91 6.27
CA THR A 104 0.83 -3.90 6.66
C THR A 104 1.35 -5.32 6.85
N ARG A 105 2.56 -5.58 6.35
CA ARG A 105 3.28 -6.84 6.55
C ARG A 105 4.72 -6.56 6.98
N ASP A 106 4.98 -6.86 8.24
CA ASP A 106 6.28 -6.66 8.89
C ASP A 106 6.90 -8.01 9.31
N PRO A 107 8.24 -8.07 9.52
CA PRO A 107 8.89 -9.23 10.12
C PRO A 107 8.34 -9.51 11.53
N ALA A 108 8.15 -10.78 11.88
CA ALA A 108 7.51 -11.17 13.14
C ALA A 108 8.32 -10.77 14.41
N TRP A 109 9.64 -10.61 14.26
CA TRP A 109 10.56 -10.24 15.34
C TRP A 109 10.69 -8.74 15.56
N ALA A 110 10.16 -7.90 14.66
CA ALA A 110 10.37 -6.46 14.72
C ALA A 110 9.31 -5.76 15.56
N ASP A 111 9.76 -4.85 16.44
CA ASP A 111 8.86 -4.02 17.24
C ASP A 111 8.11 -2.99 16.38
N GLN A 112 6.88 -2.68 16.78
CA GLN A 112 6.07 -1.61 16.19
C GLN A 112 6.84 -0.28 16.26
N GLY A 113 7.01 0.37 15.09
CA GLY A 113 7.73 1.65 14.98
C GLY A 113 9.22 1.53 14.67
N HIS A 114 9.80 0.33 14.72
CA HIS A 114 11.20 0.05 14.36
C HIS A 114 11.31 -0.69 13.02
N VAL A 115 10.37 -0.45 12.09
CA VAL A 115 10.33 -1.07 10.76
C VAL A 115 10.25 0.00 9.69
N GLY A 116 11.22 -0.01 8.75
CA GLY A 116 11.12 0.76 7.51
C GLY A 116 10.17 0.07 6.55
N ARG A 117 9.18 0.79 5.98
CA ARG A 117 8.17 0.18 5.09
C ARG A 117 8.25 0.75 3.68
N LEU A 118 8.25 -0.15 2.69
CA LEU A 118 7.96 0.23 1.32
C LEU A 118 6.44 0.42 1.18
N ALA A 119 6.01 1.67 1.01
CA ALA A 119 4.60 2.00 0.82
C ALA A 119 4.20 1.93 -0.66
N LEU A 120 3.20 1.12 -0.98
CA LEU A 120 2.55 1.05 -2.28
C LEU A 120 1.13 1.60 -2.15
N VAL A 121 0.79 2.58 -2.97
CA VAL A 121 -0.43 3.38 -2.75
C VAL A 121 -1.24 3.47 -4.04
N ALA A 122 -2.55 3.29 -3.92
CA ALA A 122 -3.53 3.59 -4.95
C ALA A 122 -4.78 4.16 -4.29
N HIS A 123 -5.59 4.91 -5.04
CA HIS A 123 -6.92 5.28 -4.59
C HIS A 123 -7.94 4.29 -5.15
N TYR A 124 -8.95 3.94 -4.36
CA TYR A 124 -9.97 3.00 -4.77
C TYR A 124 -11.31 3.65 -5.06
N ASP A 125 -11.49 4.94 -4.79
CA ASP A 125 -12.71 5.62 -5.21
C ASP A 125 -12.79 5.72 -6.74
N SER A 126 -13.98 6.08 -7.24
CA SER A 126 -14.18 6.43 -8.63
C SER A 126 -14.87 7.78 -8.72
N LYS A 127 -14.53 8.57 -9.72
CA LYS A 127 -15.18 9.85 -9.98
C LYS A 127 -16.70 9.71 -10.12
N ILE A 128 -17.43 10.69 -9.60
CA ILE A 128 -18.90 10.74 -9.69
C ILE A 128 -19.42 11.10 -11.09
N ASP A 129 -18.61 11.82 -11.87
CA ASP A 129 -18.94 12.29 -13.22
C ASP A 129 -17.92 11.73 -14.24
N PRO A 130 -18.36 11.15 -15.37
CA PRO A 130 -19.76 10.97 -15.78
C PRO A 130 -20.52 9.94 -14.93
N PRO A 131 -21.86 10.00 -14.87
CA PRO A 131 -22.65 9.01 -14.13
C PRO A 131 -22.38 7.58 -14.58
N GLY A 132 -22.13 6.69 -13.62
CA GLY A 132 -21.78 5.29 -13.89
C GLY A 132 -20.32 5.08 -14.30
N PHE A 133 -19.45 6.09 -14.17
CA PHE A 133 -18.02 5.95 -14.37
C PHE A 133 -17.43 4.91 -13.40
N ILE A 134 -16.72 3.94 -13.96
CA ILE A 134 -16.12 2.84 -13.19
C ILE A 134 -14.64 3.03 -12.94
N GLY A 135 -13.98 4.05 -13.49
CA GLY A 135 -12.54 4.30 -13.24
C GLY A 135 -11.65 3.06 -13.39
N ALA A 136 -11.69 2.39 -14.54
CA ALA A 136 -11.01 1.10 -14.72
C ALA A 136 -9.48 1.21 -14.56
N ILE A 137 -8.88 2.23 -15.19
CA ILE A 137 -7.46 2.58 -15.00
C ILE A 137 -7.25 3.58 -13.87
N ASP A 138 -8.34 4.11 -13.32
CA ASP A 138 -8.39 5.27 -12.44
C ASP A 138 -9.29 5.00 -11.22
N SER A 139 -8.90 4.15 -10.27
CA SER A 139 -7.68 3.33 -10.24
C SER A 139 -7.98 1.86 -9.90
N ALA A 140 -9.02 1.26 -10.51
CA ALA A 140 -9.39 -0.15 -10.26
C ALA A 140 -8.26 -1.14 -10.58
N ALA A 141 -7.60 -0.98 -11.73
CA ALA A 141 -6.47 -1.81 -12.13
C ALA A 141 -5.28 -1.66 -11.16
N PRO A 142 -4.83 -0.44 -10.79
CA PRO A 142 -3.84 -0.26 -9.72
C PRO A 142 -4.22 -0.98 -8.42
N CYS A 143 -5.46 -0.86 -7.92
CA CYS A 143 -5.88 -1.57 -6.71
C CYS A 143 -5.71 -3.10 -6.84
N ALA A 144 -6.16 -3.70 -7.94
CA ALA A 144 -5.99 -5.13 -8.20
C ALA A 144 -4.51 -5.54 -8.32
N MET A 145 -3.66 -4.68 -8.89
CA MET A 145 -2.21 -4.91 -8.99
C MET A 145 -1.56 -4.93 -7.60
N LEU A 146 -1.97 -4.04 -6.69
CA LEU A 146 -1.48 -4.04 -5.30
C LEU A 146 -1.91 -5.31 -4.55
N MET A 147 -3.16 -5.76 -4.72
CA MET A 147 -3.64 -7.03 -4.16
C MET A 147 -2.82 -8.22 -4.68
N HIS A 148 -2.58 -8.27 -5.99
CA HIS A 148 -1.77 -9.32 -6.60
C HIS A 148 -0.32 -9.28 -6.10
N ALA A 149 0.28 -8.10 -5.98
CA ALA A 149 1.63 -7.93 -5.43
C ALA A 149 1.72 -8.43 -3.98
N ALA A 150 0.73 -8.10 -3.15
CA ALA A 150 0.66 -8.58 -1.75
C ALA A 150 0.70 -10.11 -1.69
N ARG A 151 -0.18 -10.78 -2.46
CA ARG A 151 -0.25 -12.25 -2.50
C ARG A 151 1.01 -12.88 -3.08
N SER A 152 1.60 -12.26 -4.09
CA SER A 152 2.81 -12.78 -4.75
C SER A 152 4.06 -12.66 -3.88
N LEU A 153 4.09 -11.70 -2.96
CA LEU A 153 5.25 -11.43 -2.10
C LEU A 153 5.16 -12.13 -0.74
N ASP A 154 3.98 -12.51 -0.25
CA ASP A 154 3.78 -12.98 1.13
C ASP A 154 4.63 -14.21 1.50
N ASP A 155 4.61 -15.24 0.66
CA ASP A 155 5.41 -16.45 0.86
C ASP A 155 6.92 -16.16 0.81
N ALA A 156 7.34 -15.27 -0.09
CA ALA A 156 8.74 -14.91 -0.25
C ALA A 156 9.27 -14.10 0.93
N LEU A 157 8.48 -13.15 1.43
CA LEU A 157 8.78 -12.37 2.64
C LEU A 157 8.86 -13.29 3.86
N THR A 158 7.90 -14.19 4.01
CA THR A 158 7.88 -15.16 5.12
C THR A 158 9.15 -16.02 5.12
N LYS A 159 9.53 -16.60 3.97
CA LYS A 159 10.77 -17.38 3.84
C LYS A 159 12.02 -16.55 4.14
N LYS A 160 12.06 -15.30 3.65
CA LYS A 160 13.18 -14.39 3.91
C LYS A 160 13.34 -14.15 5.41
N TRP A 161 12.28 -13.75 6.10
CA TRP A 161 12.36 -13.41 7.52
C TRP A 161 12.65 -14.63 8.39
N THR A 162 12.07 -15.80 8.10
CA THR A 162 12.42 -17.05 8.81
C THR A 162 13.89 -17.43 8.63
N ALA A 163 14.47 -17.25 7.44
CA ALA A 163 15.89 -17.51 7.22
C ALA A 163 16.76 -16.52 8.00
N MET A 164 16.43 -15.22 7.99
CA MET A 164 17.14 -14.20 8.76
C MET A 164 17.12 -14.49 10.26
N GLU A 165 15.98 -14.92 10.82
CA GLU A 165 15.89 -15.33 12.22
C GLU A 165 16.76 -16.56 12.53
N ALA A 166 16.75 -17.57 11.66
CA ALA A 166 17.55 -18.78 11.84
C ALA A 166 19.07 -18.53 11.75
N GLU A 167 19.48 -17.54 10.96
CA GLU A 167 20.88 -17.14 10.77
C GLU A 167 21.36 -16.10 11.80
N GLY A 168 20.45 -15.60 12.65
CA GLY A 168 20.76 -14.58 13.67
C GLY A 168 20.93 -13.18 13.09
N GLU A 169 20.46 -12.93 11.87
CA GLU A 169 20.56 -11.64 11.19
C GLU A 169 19.45 -10.65 11.61
N SER A 170 18.43 -11.11 12.32
CA SER A 170 17.32 -10.27 12.82
C SER A 170 17.77 -9.14 13.77
N GLU A 171 18.93 -9.27 14.42
CA GLU A 171 19.49 -8.21 15.28
C GLU A 171 20.49 -7.29 14.55
N LEU A 172 20.89 -7.63 13.33
CA LEU A 172 21.97 -6.97 12.59
C LEU A 172 21.47 -6.06 11.46
N GLU A 173 20.33 -6.39 10.83
CA GLU A 173 19.73 -5.60 9.77
C GLU A 173 18.52 -4.79 10.26
N GLU A 174 18.33 -3.59 9.69
CA GLU A 174 17.11 -2.81 9.92
C GLU A 174 15.88 -3.56 9.38
N ALA A 175 14.89 -3.78 10.24
CA ALA A 175 13.65 -4.44 9.86
C ALA A 175 12.96 -3.69 8.72
N SER A 176 12.68 -4.41 7.63
CA SER A 176 12.00 -3.86 6.46
C SER A 176 10.70 -4.61 6.18
N GLY A 177 9.60 -3.87 6.09
CA GLY A 177 8.26 -4.37 5.81
C GLY A 177 7.65 -3.77 4.54
N ILE A 178 6.41 -4.14 4.26
CA ILE A 178 5.61 -3.59 3.15
C ILE A 178 4.31 -3.02 3.72
N GLN A 179 3.90 -1.88 3.17
CA GLN A 179 2.61 -1.28 3.45
C GLN A 179 1.87 -1.03 2.14
N ILE A 180 0.59 -1.42 2.10
CA ILE A 180 -0.33 -1.11 1.02
C ILE A 180 -1.38 -0.16 1.56
N ILE A 181 -1.57 0.98 0.88
CA ILE A 181 -2.57 1.98 1.25
C ILE A 181 -3.56 2.12 0.09
N LEU A 182 -4.82 1.83 0.36
CA LEU A 182 -5.93 2.01 -0.57
C LEU A 182 -6.74 3.22 -0.08
N LEU A 183 -6.52 4.35 -0.73
CA LEU A 183 -7.07 5.66 -0.36
C LEU A 183 -8.51 5.83 -0.87
N ASP A 184 -9.35 6.51 -0.09
CA ASP A 184 -10.70 6.93 -0.48
C ASP A 184 -10.74 8.44 -0.76
N GLY A 185 -11.60 8.86 -1.67
CA GLY A 185 -11.81 10.26 -2.03
C GLY A 185 -10.58 10.98 -2.58
N GLU A 186 -9.83 10.37 -3.49
CA GLU A 186 -8.84 11.11 -4.28
C GLU A 186 -9.52 12.15 -5.17
N GLU A 187 -10.66 11.75 -5.75
CA GLU A 187 -11.30 12.50 -6.80
C GLU A 187 -12.04 13.73 -6.30
N ALA A 188 -12.04 14.78 -7.13
CA ALA A 188 -12.91 15.92 -6.95
C ALA A 188 -14.38 15.53 -7.24
N PHE A 189 -15.31 15.95 -6.38
CA PHE A 189 -16.75 15.79 -6.58
C PHE A 189 -17.29 16.74 -7.65
N LYS A 190 -16.64 17.89 -7.88
CA LYS A 190 -17.07 18.84 -8.93
C LYS A 190 -15.91 19.42 -9.73
N VAL A 191 -15.01 20.17 -9.08
CA VAL A 191 -13.86 20.80 -9.75
C VAL A 191 -12.66 20.63 -8.84
N TRP A 192 -11.58 20.09 -9.41
CA TRP A 192 -10.34 19.89 -8.66
C TRP A 192 -9.84 21.20 -8.05
N THR A 193 -9.83 21.25 -6.72
CA THR A 193 -9.30 22.35 -5.93
C THR A 193 -8.61 21.80 -4.69
N HIS A 194 -7.88 22.64 -3.94
CA HIS A 194 -7.31 22.25 -2.65
C HIS A 194 -8.34 21.66 -1.67
N ASP A 195 -9.59 22.12 -1.75
CA ASP A 195 -10.66 21.71 -0.83
C ASP A 195 -11.50 20.54 -1.38
N ASP A 196 -11.60 20.43 -2.72
CA ASP A 196 -12.33 19.41 -3.48
C ASP A 196 -11.35 18.48 -4.22
N SER A 197 -10.54 17.75 -3.46
CA SER A 197 -9.68 16.64 -3.91
C SER A 197 -9.01 15.97 -2.71
N ILE A 198 -8.38 14.81 -2.92
CA ILE A 198 -7.44 14.17 -1.98
C ILE A 198 -7.94 14.10 -0.53
N TYR A 199 -9.23 13.85 -0.33
CA TYR A 199 -9.89 13.83 0.98
C TYR A 199 -9.25 12.83 1.94
N GLY A 200 -9.11 11.57 1.54
CA GLY A 200 -8.48 10.53 2.37
C GLY A 200 -6.99 10.75 2.59
N ALA A 201 -6.28 11.37 1.64
CA ALA A 201 -4.83 11.60 1.74
C ALA A 201 -4.47 12.85 2.56
N ARG A 202 -5.37 13.84 2.66
CA ARG A 202 -5.16 15.06 3.47
C ARG A 202 -5.23 14.81 4.96
N TYR A 203 -5.97 13.79 5.37
CA TYR A 203 -6.13 13.52 6.79
C TYR A 203 -4.81 13.03 7.37
N ASP A 204 -4.30 13.75 8.36
CA ASP A 204 -3.04 13.43 9.02
C ASP A 204 -3.11 11.97 9.49
N GLN A 205 -2.20 11.15 8.98
CA GLN A 205 -1.98 9.80 9.49
C GLN A 205 -1.37 9.95 10.88
N LYS A 206 -2.17 10.34 11.87
CA LYS A 206 -2.04 9.75 13.20
C LYS A 206 -2.47 8.29 13.10
N LEU A 207 -1.74 7.52 12.31
CA LEU A 207 -1.42 6.16 12.69
C LEU A 207 -0.86 6.28 14.09
N ASP A 208 -1.47 5.55 15.02
CA ASP A 208 -1.05 5.51 16.42
C ASP A 208 0.37 4.92 16.48
N ILE A 209 1.37 5.74 16.16
CA ILE A 209 2.71 5.58 16.69
C ILE A 209 2.50 5.94 18.14
N SER A 210 2.10 4.95 18.94
CA SER A 210 1.96 5.12 20.38
C SER A 210 3.29 5.69 20.86
N THR A 211 3.31 6.98 21.14
CA THR A 211 4.44 7.63 21.78
C THR A 211 4.49 7.06 23.18
N HIS A 212 5.15 5.92 23.35
CA HIS A 212 5.83 5.62 24.60
C HIS A 212 7.04 6.57 24.63
N ALA A 213 6.73 7.83 24.95
CA ALA A 213 7.72 8.75 25.46
C ALA A 213 8.35 8.06 26.66
N CYS A 214 9.64 7.76 26.51
CA CYS A 214 10.53 7.36 27.57
C CYS A 214 10.24 8.20 28.82
N SER A 215 9.82 7.55 29.90
CA SER A 215 9.88 8.06 31.28
C SER A 215 10.96 7.30 32.03
#